data_AF-A0A7H0LNZ1-F1
#
_entry.id   AF-A0A7H0LNZ1-F1
#
_cell.length_a   1.000
_cell.length_b   1.000
_cell.length_c   1.000
_cell.angle_alpha   90.00
_cell.angle_beta   90.00
_cell.angle_gamma   90.00
#
_symmetry.space_group_name_H-M   'P 1'
#
loop_
_entity.id
_entity.type
_entity.pdbx_description
1 polymer ?
#
loop_
_entity_poly.entity_id
_entity_poly.type
_entity_poly.pdbx_seq_one_letter_code
_entity_poly.pdbx_strand_id
1 'polypeptide(L)' 'MWTKFARLFVIKSKFEAFLVIYGLGLGAVERGVHYLHQYPGVGGWLLFSVCPVAVFMAGARILDSIERQQAD' A
#
# COMPACT_ATOMS: atom_id res chain seq x y z
N MET A 1 -25.83 4.64 -12.83
CA MET A 1 -25.55 4.25 -11.41
C MET A 1 -24.15 3.65 -11.25
N TRP A 2 -23.71 2.78 -12.17
CA TRP A 2 -22.35 2.19 -12.23
C TRP A 2 -21.19 3.19 -12.27
N THR A 3 -21.37 4.35 -12.89
CA THR A 3 -20.36 5.41 -12.97
C THR A 3 -19.98 6.01 -11.61
N LYS A 4 -20.88 5.95 -10.61
CA LYS A 4 -20.59 6.41 -9.24
C LYS A 4 -19.70 5.42 -8.48
N PHE A 5 -19.88 4.12 -8.70
CA PHE A 5 -19.01 3.08 -8.11
C PHE A 5 -17.61 3.11 -8.69
N ALA A 6 -17.47 3.34 -10.01
CA ALA A 6 -16.16 3.47 -10.65
C ALA A 6 -15.31 4.60 -10.04
N ARG A 7 -15.93 5.67 -9.52
CA ARG A 7 -15.23 6.80 -8.89
C ARG A 7 -14.58 6.46 -7.55
N LEU A 8 -15.01 5.39 -6.85
CA LEU A 8 -14.34 4.93 -5.63
C LEU A 8 -12.96 4.32 -5.91
N PHE A 9 -12.71 3.85 -7.14
CA PHE A 9 -11.42 3.29 -7.55
C PHE A 9 -10.50 4.33 -8.20
N VAL A 10 -10.91 5.59 -8.21
CA VAL A 10 -10.11 6.70 -8.75
C VAL A 10 -9.61 7.55 -7.60
N ILE A 11 -8.31 7.53 -7.39
CA ILE A 11 -7.63 8.36 -6.38
C ILE A 11 -7.48 9.76 -6.97
N LYS A 12 -8.09 10.78 -6.36
CA LYS A 12 -7.97 12.18 -6.82
C LYS A 12 -7.17 13.07 -5.88
N SER A 13 -7.24 12.79 -4.58
CA SER A 13 -6.59 13.61 -3.57
C SER A 13 -5.39 12.90 -2.94
N LYS A 14 -4.41 13.69 -2.49
CA LYS A 14 -3.31 13.19 -1.64
C LYS A 14 -3.86 12.46 -0.40
N PHE A 15 -4.98 12.91 0.17
CA PHE A 15 -5.62 12.25 1.32
C PHE A 15 -6.14 10.84 0.98
N GLU A 16 -6.78 10.66 -0.17
CA GLU A 16 -7.22 9.33 -0.63
C GLU A 16 -6.02 8.43 -0.91
N ALA A 17 -4.95 8.99 -1.48
CA ALA A 17 -3.70 8.29 -1.70
C ALA A 17 -3.11 7.76 -0.37
N PHE A 18 -3.04 8.61 0.66
CA PHE A 18 -2.59 8.20 1.99
C PHE A 18 -3.48 7.14 2.63
N LEU A 19 -4.80 7.23 2.47
CA LEU A 19 -5.74 6.19 2.94
C LEU A 19 -5.48 4.83 2.28
N VAL A 20 -5.24 4.82 0.97
CA VAL A 20 -4.92 3.59 0.24
C VAL A 20 -3.58 3.02 0.69
N ILE A 21 -2.54 3.85 0.79
CA ILE A 21 -1.21 3.43 1.26
C ILE A 21 -1.28 2.88 2.68
N TYR A 22 -2.06 3.52 3.56
CA TYR A 22 -2.28 3.04 4.92
C TYR A 22 -2.96 1.66 4.94
N GLY A 23 -4.02 1.46 4.13
CA GLY A 23 -4.68 0.16 4.01
C GLY A 23 -3.76 -0.94 3.48
N LEU A 24 -2.94 -0.63 2.47
CA LEU A 24 -1.91 -1.53 1.95
C LEU A 24 -0.85 -1.88 3.00
N GLY A 25 -0.43 -0.88 3.79
CA GLY A 25 0.53 -1.05 4.88
C GLY A 25 -0.02 -1.95 6.00
N LEU A 26 -1.26 -1.72 6.43
CA LEU A 26 -1.91 -2.54 7.45
C LEU A 26 -1.95 -4.02 7.03
N GLY A 27 -2.40 -4.30 5.81
CA GLY A 27 -2.45 -5.68 5.29
C GLY A 27 -1.07 -6.31 5.10
N ALA A 28 -0.06 -5.52 4.72
CA ALA A 28 1.32 -5.99 4.61
C ALA A 28 1.92 -6.36 5.98
N VAL A 29 1.62 -5.59 7.02
CA VAL A 29 2.07 -5.88 8.40
C VAL A 29 1.37 -7.13 8.93
N GLU A 30 0.06 -7.27 8.72
CA GLU A 30 -0.70 -8.46 9.16
C GLU A 30 -0.17 -9.74 8.47
N ARG A 31 0.09 -9.68 7.17
CA ARG A 31 0.77 -10.76 6.42
C ARG A 31 2.17 -11.02 6.94
N GLY A 32 2.93 -9.96 7.21
CA GLY A 32 4.26 -10.04 7.78
C GLY A 32 4.28 -10.81 9.10
N VAL A 33 3.37 -10.46 10.02
CA VAL A 33 3.25 -11.13 11.32
C VAL A 33 2.95 -12.62 11.11
N HIS A 34 2.11 -12.97 10.14
CA HIS A 34 1.86 -14.37 9.79
C HIS A 34 3.15 -15.11 9.38
N TYR A 35 4.07 -14.46 8.64
CA TYR A 35 5.35 -15.06 8.29
C TYR A 35 6.27 -15.28 9.48
N LEU A 36 6.24 -14.42 10.51
CA LEU A 36 6.98 -14.62 11.76
C LEU A 36 6.49 -15.86 12.52
N HIS A 37 5.18 -16.10 12.53
CA HIS A 37 4.61 -17.28 13.17
C HIS A 37 4.88 -18.58 12.39
N GLN A 38 4.85 -18.51 11.05
CA GLN A 38 5.01 -19.69 10.20
C GLN A 38 6.46 -20.08 9.95
N TYR A 39 7.38 -19.11 9.94
CA TYR A 39 8.80 -19.32 9.69
C TYR A 39 9.65 -18.73 10.83
N PRO A 40 9.75 -19.44 11.97
CA PRO A 40 10.53 -18.97 13.10
C PRO A 40 12.02 -18.86 12.73
N GLY A 41 12.62 -17.71 13.01
CA GLY A 41 14.04 -17.41 12.75
C GLY A 41 14.25 -16.23 11.80
N VAL A 42 15.46 -16.13 11.24
CA VAL A 42 15.86 -14.98 10.40
C VAL A 42 15.03 -14.88 9.12
N GLY A 43 14.57 -16.02 8.58
CA GLY A 43 13.74 -16.06 7.37
C GLY A 43 12.40 -15.35 7.52
N GLY A 44 11.71 -15.53 8.66
CA GLY A 44 10.44 -14.85 8.94
C GLY A 44 10.61 -13.33 9.06
N TRP A 45 11.68 -12.86 9.68
CA TRP A 45 12.01 -11.43 9.77
C TRP A 45 12.37 -10.82 8.40
N LEU A 46 13.07 -11.58 7.55
CA LEU A 46 13.41 -11.13 6.20
C LEU A 46 12.13 -10.99 5.37
N LEU A 47 11.25 -11.98 5.38
CA LEU A 47 9.94 -11.93 4.71
C LEU A 47 9.05 -10.82 5.28
N PHE A 48 9.02 -10.65 6.60
CA PHE A 48 8.32 -9.55 7.26
C PHE A 48 8.82 -8.20 6.77
N SER A 49 10.13 -8.00 6.64
CA SER A 49 10.71 -6.70 6.24
C SER A 49 10.45 -6.35 4.78
N VAL A 50 10.36 -7.35 3.90
CA VAL A 50 10.11 -7.15 2.46
C VAL A 50 8.67 -6.67 2.21
N CYS A 51 7.69 -7.10 3.00
CA CYS A 51 6.29 -6.69 2.88
C CYS A 51 6.08 -5.16 2.95
N PRO A 52 6.49 -4.44 4.01
CA PRO A 52 6.37 -2.99 4.09
C PRO A 52 7.30 -2.27 3.09
N VAL A 53 8.47 -2.82 2.75
CA VAL A 53 9.35 -2.25 1.71
C VAL A 53 8.63 -2.18 0.37
N ALA A 54 7.89 -3.22 -0.01
CA ALA A 54 7.07 -3.20 -1.21
C ALA A 54 5.97 -2.11 -1.16
N VAL A 55 5.35 -1.90 0.00
CA VAL A 55 4.34 -0.84 0.20
C VAL A 55 4.96 0.55 0.08
N PHE A 56 6.18 0.78 0.57
CA PHE A 56 6.85 2.07 0.41
C PHE A 56 7.11 2.40 -1.07
N MET A 57 7.58 1.43 -1.87
CA MET A 57 7.77 1.62 -3.31
C MET A 57 6.45 1.90 -4.04
N ALA A 58 5.40 1.14 -3.70
CA ALA A 58 4.06 1.35 -4.25
C ALA A 58 3.50 2.73 -3.85
N GLY A 59 3.64 3.12 -2.59
CA GLY A 59 3.18 4.39 -2.06
C GLY A 59 3.88 5.58 -2.70
N ALA A 60 5.20 5.51 -2.92
CA ALA A 60 5.94 6.53 -3.64
C ALA A 60 5.42 6.71 -5.08
N ARG A 61 5.14 5.60 -5.79
CA ARG A 61 4.56 5.65 -7.14
C ARG A 61 3.14 6.22 -7.18
N ILE A 62 2.31 5.89 -6.19
CA ILE A 62 0.96 6.44 -6.08
C ILE A 62 1.03 7.95 -5.86
N LEU A 63 1.90 8.42 -4.95
CA LEU A 63 2.09 9.84 -4.68
C LEU A 63 2.61 10.60 -5.90
N ASP A 64 3.64 10.08 -6.59
CA ASP A 64 4.20 10.69 -7.80
C ASP A 64 3.15 10.79 -8.92
N SER A 65 2.29 9.77 -9.06
CA SER A 65 1.21 9.80 -10.04
C SER A 65 0.18 10.90 -9.74
N ILE A 66 -0.18 11.09 -8.47
CA ILE A 66 -1.10 12.15 -8.04
C ILE A 66 -0.48 13.54 -8.27
N GLU A 67 0.80 13.72 -7.95
CA GLU A 67 1.48 15.01 -8.17
C GLU A 67 1.57 15.36 -9.65
N ARG A 68 1.86 14.39 -10.51
CA ARG A 68 1.82 14.58 -11.97
C ARG A 68 0.43 14.97 -12.46
N GLN A 69 -0.63 14.33 -11.96
CA GLN A 69 -2.01 14.67 -12.32
C GLN A 69 -2.47 16.03 -11.79
N GLN A 70 -1.83 16.59 -10.76
CA GLN A 70 -2.12 17.93 -10.26
C GLN A 70 -1.36 19.03 -11.02
N ALA A 71 -0.24 18.68 -11.65
CA ALA A 71 0.61 19.59 -12.42
C ALA A 71 0.15 19.79 -13.88
N ASP A 72 -0.62 18.83 -14.42
CA ASP A 72 -1.28 18.87 -15.73
C ASP A 72 -2.70 19.46 -15.63
#